data_AF-A0A839GTN0-F1
#
_entry.id   AF-A0A839GTN0-F1
#
_cell.length_a   1.000
_cell.length_b   1.000
_cell.length_c   1.000
_cell.angle_alpha   90.00
_cell.angle_beta   90.00
_cell.angle_gamma   90.00
#
_symmetry.space_group_name_H-M   'P 1'
#
loop_
_entity.id
_entity.type
_entity.pdbx_description
1 polymer ?
#
loop_
_entity_poly.entity_id
_entity_poly.type
_entity_poly.pdbx_seq_one_letter_code
_entity_poly.pdbx_strand_id
1 'polypeptide(L)'
;MDAENLSSNSENIENTGFLILKAFKEKGTKANEVLEWTEIYPFLHQEDEKYHYKDVQKRAEEHLRNQGYAIPDPAGLLLTEVGYRAVQEFDGKDLSQNNAR
;
A
#
# COMPACT_ATOMS: atom_id res chain seq x y z
N MET A 1 3.67 21.61 -19.76
CA MET A 1 2.79 21.10 -18.69
C MET A 1 3.14 19.63 -18.51
N ASP A 2 2.78 19.01 -17.38
CA ASP A 2 2.65 17.54 -17.22
C ASP A 2 3.80 16.71 -16.60
N ALA A 3 4.93 17.28 -16.15
CA ALA A 3 5.92 16.50 -15.40
C ALA A 3 5.59 16.38 -13.89
N GLU A 4 5.08 17.46 -13.29
CA GLU A 4 4.84 17.52 -11.83
C GLU A 4 3.58 16.73 -11.41
N ASN A 5 2.59 16.56 -12.29
CA ASN A 5 1.36 15.83 -11.98
C ASN A 5 1.55 14.30 -12.02
N LEU A 6 2.53 13.81 -12.79
CA LEU A 6 2.86 12.38 -12.87
C LEU A 6 3.66 11.90 -11.66
N SER A 7 4.53 12.76 -11.10
CA SER A 7 5.29 12.48 -9.87
C SER A 7 4.35 12.30 -8.69
N SER A 8 3.46 13.28 -8.45
CA SER A 8 2.51 13.21 -7.34
C SER A 8 1.59 11.99 -7.44
N ASN A 9 1.16 11.59 -8.64
CA ASN A 9 0.35 10.38 -8.80
C ASN A 9 1.12 9.10 -8.51
N SER A 10 2.39 9.01 -8.89
CA SER A 10 3.23 7.82 -8.64
C SER A 10 3.65 7.71 -7.18
N GLU A 11 4.05 8.84 -6.56
CA GLU A 11 4.29 8.93 -5.12
C GLU A 11 3.05 8.54 -4.32
N ASN A 12 1.85 8.94 -4.77
CA ASN A 12 0.60 8.56 -4.13
C ASN A 12 0.29 7.05 -4.27
N ILE A 13 0.68 6.42 -5.39
CA ILE A 13 0.48 4.97 -5.60
C ILE A 13 1.42 4.17 -4.69
N GLU A 14 2.70 4.55 -4.63
CA GLU A 14 3.68 3.89 -3.77
C GLU A 14 3.34 4.10 -2.28
N ASN A 15 2.93 5.33 -1.90
CA ASN A 15 2.48 5.61 -0.54
C ASN A 15 1.21 4.82 -0.18
N THR A 16 0.25 4.72 -1.10
CA THR A 16 -0.96 3.91 -0.89
C THR A 16 -0.62 2.43 -0.73
N GLY A 17 0.29 1.90 -1.55
CA GLY A 17 0.80 0.53 -1.42
C GLY A 17 1.48 0.30 -0.06
N PHE A 18 2.27 1.28 0.39
CA PHE A 18 2.90 1.28 1.72
C PHE A 18 1.86 1.24 2.85
N LEU A 19 0.83 2.08 2.80
CA LEU A 19 -0.23 2.12 3.80
C LEU A 19 -1.00 0.79 3.88
N ILE A 20 -1.23 0.13 2.74
CA ILE A 20 -1.83 -1.21 2.69
C ILE A 20 -0.93 -2.24 3.38
N LEU A 21 0.37 -2.26 3.08
CA LEU A 21 1.33 -3.17 3.74
C LEU A 21 1.43 -2.90 5.24
N LYS A 22 1.37 -1.63 5.65
CA LYS A 22 1.29 -1.23 7.06
C LYS A 22 0.03 -1.76 7.72
N ALA A 23 -1.13 -1.71 7.05
CA ALA A 23 -2.38 -2.27 7.55
C ALA A 23 -2.24 -3.78 7.82
N PHE A 24 -1.68 -4.54 6.88
CA PHE A 24 -1.37 -5.97 7.07
C PHE A 24 -0.47 -6.21 8.29
N LYS A 25 0.55 -5.38 8.49
CA LYS A 25 1.44 -5.46 9.65
C LYS A 25 0.71 -5.22 10.97
N GLU A 26 -0.01 -4.10 11.06
CA GLU A 26 -0.71 -3.66 12.27
C GLU A 26 -1.82 -4.61 12.68
N LYS A 27 -2.47 -5.22 11.69
CA LYS A 27 -3.52 -6.22 11.89
C LYS A 27 -2.98 -7.63 12.14
N GLY A 28 -1.67 -7.85 11.96
CA GLY A 28 -1.04 -9.15 12.15
C GLY A 28 -1.50 -10.20 11.14
N THR A 29 -1.89 -9.77 9.94
CA THR A 29 -2.39 -10.64 8.88
C THR A 29 -1.30 -11.61 8.43
N LYS A 30 -1.67 -12.89 8.29
CA LYS A 30 -0.74 -13.94 7.88
C LYS A 30 -0.63 -14.04 6.36
N ALA A 31 0.42 -14.72 5.90
CA ALA A 31 0.51 -15.11 4.51
C ALA A 31 -0.71 -15.97 4.11
N ASN A 32 -1.25 -15.70 2.93
CA ASN A 32 -2.47 -16.26 2.35
C ASN A 32 -3.76 -15.92 3.10
N GLU A 33 -3.75 -14.87 3.90
CA GLU A 33 -4.93 -14.36 4.60
C GLU A 33 -5.44 -13.08 3.93
N VAL A 34 -6.77 -12.92 3.91
CA VAL A 34 -7.42 -11.74 3.35
C VAL A 34 -7.63 -10.73 4.46
N LEU A 35 -7.13 -9.51 4.26
CA LEU A 35 -7.48 -8.37 5.09
C LEU A 35 -8.62 -7.61 4.43
N GLU A 36 -9.73 -7.44 5.15
CA GLU A 36 -10.92 -6.80 4.60
C GLU A 36 -10.70 -5.30 4.34
N TRP A 37 -11.43 -4.77 3.36
CA TRP A 37 -11.38 -3.33 3.05
C TRP A 37 -11.76 -2.45 4.25
N THR A 38 -12.67 -2.93 5.10
CA THR A 38 -13.08 -2.27 6.36
C THR A 38 -11.90 -2.03 7.31
N GLU A 39 -10.87 -2.88 7.25
CA GLU A 39 -9.67 -2.78 8.06
C GLU A 39 -8.54 -2.03 7.35
N ILE A 40 -8.52 -2.04 6.01
CA ILE A 40 -7.55 -1.30 5.18
C ILE A 40 -7.90 0.19 5.11
N TYR A 41 -9.17 0.52 4.93
CA TYR A 41 -9.64 1.90 4.73
C TYR A 41 -9.25 2.88 5.83
N PRO A 42 -9.23 2.52 7.13
CA PRO A 42 -8.73 3.42 8.17
C PRO A 42 -7.29 3.89 7.96
N PHE A 43 -6.44 3.08 7.32
CA PHE A 43 -5.05 3.46 7.01
C PHE A 43 -4.96 4.34 5.78
N LEU A 44 -5.87 4.15 4.81
CA LEU A 44 -5.92 4.94 3.58
C LEU A 44 -6.55 6.33 3.79
N HIS A 45 -7.59 6.44 4.61
CA HIS A 45 -8.32 7.70 4.82
C HIS A 45 -7.66 8.68 5.80
N GLN A 46 -6.50 8.34 6.37
CA GLN A 46 -5.82 9.22 7.32
C GLN A 46 -5.14 10.43 6.66
N GLU A 47 -4.83 10.39 5.37
CA GLU A 47 -4.02 11.44 4.73
C GLU A 47 -4.75 12.37 3.74
N ASP A 48 -5.92 12.01 3.19
CA ASP A 48 -6.46 12.80 2.06
C ASP A 48 -8.00 12.91 2.03
N GLU A 49 -8.55 13.92 2.71
CA GLU A 49 -9.94 14.37 2.50
C GLU A 49 -10.16 14.99 1.09
N LYS A 50 -9.11 15.15 0.26
CA LYS A 50 -9.15 16.00 -0.95
C LYS A 50 -8.94 15.29 -2.29
N TYR A 51 -8.28 14.13 -2.35
CA TYR A 51 -7.90 13.54 -3.63
C TYR A 51 -8.61 12.22 -3.99
N HIS A 52 -8.71 12.02 -5.31
CA HIS A 52 -9.35 10.91 -6.01
C HIS A 52 -8.74 9.53 -5.65
N TYR A 53 -9.04 9.03 -4.46
CA TYR A 53 -8.48 7.76 -3.95
C TYR A 53 -8.82 6.55 -4.80
N LYS A 54 -9.97 6.53 -5.50
CA LYS A 54 -10.39 5.34 -6.26
C LYS A 54 -9.42 4.96 -7.38
N ASP A 55 -8.88 5.94 -8.10
CA ASP A 55 -7.91 5.68 -9.17
C ASP A 55 -6.53 5.31 -8.62
N VAL A 56 -6.11 5.94 -7.53
CA VAL A 56 -4.83 5.67 -6.86
C VAL A 56 -4.84 4.31 -6.17
N GLN A 57 -5.93 3.98 -5.46
CA GLN A 57 -6.15 2.67 -4.82
C GLN A 57 -6.04 1.57 -5.86
N LYS A 58 -6.80 1.66 -6.96
CA LYS A 58 -6.76 0.64 -8.01
C LYS A 58 -5.36 0.43 -8.58
N ARG A 59 -4.62 1.53 -8.81
CA ARG A 59 -3.23 1.44 -9.29
C ARG A 59 -2.27 0.88 -8.23
N ALA A 60 -2.49 1.17 -6.96
CA ALA A 60 -1.72 0.60 -5.86
C ALA A 60 -1.98 -0.91 -5.71
N GLU A 61 -3.23 -1.34 -5.87
CA GLU A 61 -3.59 -2.77 -5.93
C GLU A 61 -2.88 -3.46 -7.10
N GLU A 62 -2.91 -2.85 -8.28
CA GLU A 62 -2.18 -3.36 -9.45
C GLU A 62 -0.67 -3.39 -9.21
N HIS A 63 -0.12 -2.36 -8.56
CA HIS A 63 1.29 -2.31 -8.20
C HIS A 63 1.67 -3.45 -7.23
N LEU A 64 0.93 -3.62 -6.14
CA LEU A 64 1.15 -4.69 -5.17
C LEU A 64 0.99 -6.08 -5.81
N ARG A 65 0.03 -6.23 -6.72
CA ARG A 65 -0.16 -7.46 -7.49
C ARG A 65 1.01 -7.74 -8.42
N ASN A 66 1.53 -6.72 -9.10
CA ASN A 66 2.69 -6.86 -10.00
C ASN A 66 3.97 -7.20 -9.23
N GLN A 67 4.14 -6.66 -8.02
CA GLN A 67 5.22 -7.06 -7.10
C GLN A 67 4.99 -8.45 -6.48
N GLY A 68 3.79 -8.99 -6.63
CA GLY A 68 3.38 -10.26 -6.04
C GLY A 68 3.15 -10.17 -4.53
N TYR A 69 2.98 -8.98 -3.95
CA TYR A 69 2.80 -8.76 -2.51
C TYR A 69 1.37 -8.99 -2.03
N ALA A 70 0.39 -8.53 -2.81
CA ALA A 70 -1.02 -8.71 -2.48
C ALA A 70 -1.84 -9.04 -3.72
N ILE A 71 -2.94 -9.77 -3.55
CA ILE A 71 -3.86 -10.13 -4.62
C ILE A 71 -5.23 -9.54 -4.30
N PRO A 72 -5.89 -8.87 -5.26
CA PRO A 72 -7.24 -8.36 -5.05
C PRO A 72 -8.24 -9.49 -4.81
N ASP A 73 -9.02 -9.36 -3.74
CA ASP A 73 -10.08 -10.28 -3.34
C ASP A 73 -11.42 -9.52 -3.23
N PRO A 74 -12.58 -10.15 -3.49
CA PRO A 74 -13.87 -9.47 -3.32
C PRO A 74 -14.10 -8.87 -1.93
N ALA A 75 -13.53 -9.45 -0.88
CA ALA A 75 -13.65 -8.94 0.50
C ALA A 75 -12.59 -7.89 0.86
N GLY A 76 -11.48 -7.83 0.13
CA GLY A 76 -10.29 -7.10 0.58
C GLY A 76 -9.05 -7.33 -0.27
N LEU A 77 -7.92 -7.48 0.40
CA LEU A 77 -6.66 -7.86 -0.22
C LEU A 77 -6.09 -9.09 0.46
N LEU A 78 -5.74 -10.10 -0.34
CA LEU A 78 -5.01 -11.28 0.13
C LEU A 78 -3.53 -10.96 0.20
N LEU A 79 -2.92 -11.13 1.38
CA LEU A 79 -1.48 -11.02 1.55
C LEU A 79 -0.80 -12.29 1.06
N THR A 80 0.10 -12.20 0.09
CA THR A 80 0.83 -13.39 -0.38
C THR A 80 1.98 -13.73 0.58
N GLU A 81 2.62 -14.89 0.41
CA GLU A 81 3.85 -15.20 1.14
C GLU A 81 4.98 -14.20 0.86
N VAL A 82 5.04 -13.65 -0.35
CA VAL A 82 6.04 -12.64 -0.73
C VAL A 82 5.74 -11.32 -0.04
N GLY A 83 4.48 -10.89 -0.03
CA GLY A 83 4.06 -9.67 0.68
C GLY A 83 4.21 -9.80 2.17
N TYR A 84 3.93 -10.98 2.74
CA TYR A 84 4.15 -11.23 4.16
C TYR A 84 5.63 -11.09 4.54
N ARG A 85 6.55 -11.63 3.73
CA ARG A 85 7.99 -11.42 3.93
C ARG A 85 8.35 -9.94 3.85
N ALA A 86 7.85 -9.23 2.84
CA ALA A 86 8.06 -7.78 2.72
C ALA A 86 7.55 -7.02 3.96
N VAL A 87 6.38 -7.39 4.49
CA VAL A 87 5.80 -6.82 5.73
C VAL A 87 6.63 -7.12 6.98
N GLN A 88 7.24 -8.31 7.06
CA GLN A 88 8.15 -8.68 8.14
C GLN A 88 9.50 -7.94 8.04
N GLU A 89 10.01 -7.76 6.82
CA GLU A 89 11.19 -6.96 6.52
C GLU A 89 10.94 -5.45 6.70
N PHE A 90 9.67 -5.06 6.71
CA PHE A 90 9.15 -3.74 7.06
C PHE A 90 9.33 -3.42 8.55
N ASP A 91 10.47 -3.73 9.14
CA ASP A 91 10.78 -3.42 10.53
C ASP A 91 11.30 -1.99 10.65
N GLY A 92 10.36 -1.04 10.67
CA GLY A 92 10.59 0.32 11.18
C GLY A 92 11.69 1.13 10.48
N LYS A 93 12.24 0.68 9.33
CA LYS A 93 13.10 1.52 8.51
C LYS A 93 12.23 2.56 7.82
N ASP A 94 11.99 3.63 8.57
CA ASP A 94 12.27 4.99 8.15
C ASP A 94 12.77 5.05 6.69
N LEU A 95 11.82 5.22 5.77
CA LEU A 95 12.11 5.74 4.43
C LEU A 95 12.19 7.26 4.46
N SER A 96 12.12 7.90 5.64
CA SER A 96 12.65 9.25 5.78
C SER A 96 14.17 9.13 5.76
N GLN A 97 14.77 9.69 4.71
CA GLN A 97 16.20 10.03 4.64
C GLN A 97 17.15 8.89 4.22
N ASN A 98 17.10 8.48 2.95
CA ASN A 98 18.33 8.24 2.18
C ASN A 98 18.49 9.31 1.09
N ASN A 99 18.58 10.57 1.52
CA ASN A 99 19.10 11.67 0.72
C ASN A 99 19.67 12.76 1.66
N ALA A 100 20.70 12.40 2.42
CA ALA A 100 21.67 13.37 2.91
C ALA A 100 23.03 12.97 2.34
N ARG A 101 23.44 13.71 1.32
CA ARG A 101 24.78 13.71 0.71
C ARG A 101 25.86 14.04 1.74
#